data_AF-A0A6G3QWM1-F1
#
_entry.id   AF-A0A6G3QWM1-F1
#
_cell.length_a   1.000
_cell.length_b   1.000
_cell.length_c   1.000
_cell.angle_alpha   90.00
_cell.angle_beta   90.00
_cell.angle_gamma   90.00
#
_symmetry.space_group_name_H-M   'P 1'
#
loop_
_entity.id
_entity.type
_entity.pdbx_description
1 polymer ?
#
loop_
_entity_poly.entity_id
_entity_poly.type
_entity_poly.pdbx_seq_one_letter_code
_entity_poly.pdbx_strand_id
1 'polypeptide(L)'
;MALLAEYRCKATPARRVVEVYDADAYLSDDDTMAAARTQVVAGNGYHLYLLSLQPDIDVEVAIRVWDVAPAPPAGVEGHVPVTIESETGVLVVNQLEYGPAGEMTLPRPGVYEGHAWWENRQAMADYYVTTTLNHPADDTFEDHLTQAWNNPPVTERYGLDLAYIREPEVVDDEGL
;
A
#
# COMPACT_ATOMS: atom_id res chain seq x y z
N MET A 1 1.24 5.13 -23.40
CA MET A 1 0.98 5.27 -21.96
C MET A 1 1.44 6.64 -21.52
N ALA A 2 0.53 7.41 -20.94
CA ALA A 2 0.74 8.72 -20.37
C ALA A 2 0.30 8.68 -18.90
N LEU A 3 1.15 9.18 -18.01
CA LEU A 3 0.82 9.33 -16.60
C LEU A 3 -0.18 10.49 -16.47
N LEU A 4 -1.35 10.20 -15.92
CA LEU A 4 -2.43 11.16 -15.74
C LEU A 4 -2.38 11.80 -14.36
N ALA A 5 -2.04 11.02 -13.32
CA ALA A 5 -1.90 11.50 -11.96
C ALA A 5 -0.94 10.59 -11.17
N GLU A 6 -0.25 11.16 -10.19
CA GLU A 6 0.62 10.42 -9.28
C GLU A 6 0.50 11.01 -7.87
N TYR A 7 0.47 10.12 -6.89
CA TYR A 7 0.53 10.44 -5.47
C TYR A 7 1.55 9.55 -4.79
N ARG A 8 2.29 10.11 -3.82
CA ARG A 8 3.26 9.38 -3.01
C ARG A 8 3.16 9.81 -1.56
N CYS A 9 3.16 8.84 -0.65
CA CYS A 9 3.27 9.09 0.78
C CYS A 9 4.14 8.05 1.47
N LYS A 10 4.52 8.36 2.70
CA LYS A 10 5.08 7.39 3.64
C LYS A 10 3.97 6.90 4.55
N ALA A 11 3.98 5.60 4.84
CA ALA A 11 3.05 4.97 5.76
C ALA A 11 3.79 3.98 6.66
N THR A 12 3.50 4.02 7.96
CA THR A 12 4.00 3.04 8.92
C THR A 12 3.19 1.75 8.80
N PRO A 13 3.81 0.60 8.47
CA PRO A 13 3.11 -0.67 8.26
C PRO A 13 2.78 -1.32 9.61
N ALA A 14 1.93 -0.70 10.43
CA ALA A 14 1.52 -1.24 11.72
C ALA A 14 0.97 -2.67 11.58
N ARG A 15 1.41 -3.59 12.44
CA ARG A 15 1.16 -5.05 12.29
C ARG A 15 1.55 -5.63 10.93
N ARG A 16 2.51 -4.98 10.26
CA ARG A 16 3.02 -5.26 8.92
C ARG A 16 2.02 -5.00 7.79
N VAL A 17 1.00 -4.16 8.01
CA VAL A 17 -0.06 -3.91 7.02
C VAL A 17 -0.19 -2.42 6.74
N VAL A 18 -0.27 -2.07 5.46
CA VAL A 18 -0.75 -0.78 4.96
C VAL A 18 -1.96 -1.04 4.07
N GLU A 19 -2.93 -0.16 4.11
CA GLU A 19 -4.21 -0.32 3.44
C GLU A 19 -4.38 0.75 2.35
N VAL A 20 -5.00 0.38 1.24
CA VAL A 20 -5.44 1.32 0.19
C VAL A 20 -6.89 1.02 -0.16
N TYR A 21 -7.78 1.98 0.03
CA TYR A 21 -9.22 1.80 -0.17
C TYR A 21 -9.90 3.08 -0.64
N ASP A 22 -11.11 2.97 -1.19
CA ASP A 22 -11.97 4.14 -1.47
C ASP A 22 -12.47 4.79 -0.18
N ALA A 23 -12.52 6.12 -0.10
CA ALA A 23 -12.87 6.84 1.12
C ALA A 23 -14.22 6.44 1.78
N ASP A 24 -15.17 5.87 1.04
CA ASP A 24 -16.44 5.36 1.58
C ASP A 24 -16.49 3.83 1.72
N ALA A 25 -15.38 3.12 1.45
CA ALA A 25 -15.30 1.68 1.60
C ALA A 25 -15.51 1.28 3.06
N TYR A 26 -16.70 0.72 3.35
CA TYR A 26 -16.99 0.05 4.61
C TYR A 26 -16.55 -1.41 4.52
N LEU A 27 -15.64 -1.81 5.42
CA LEU A 27 -15.39 -3.15 5.97
C LEU A 27 -13.91 -3.59 5.90
N SER A 28 -13.39 -3.95 7.08
CA SER A 28 -12.27 -4.88 7.24
C SER A 28 -12.72 -6.24 6.72
N ASP A 29 -11.93 -6.83 5.83
CA ASP A 29 -12.18 -8.13 5.22
C ASP A 29 -11.06 -9.09 5.65
N ASP A 30 -11.36 -9.87 6.68
CA ASP A 30 -10.41 -10.78 7.32
C ASP A 30 -9.87 -11.84 6.34
N ASP A 31 -10.67 -12.27 5.36
CA ASP A 31 -10.27 -13.26 4.35
C ASP A 31 -9.29 -12.64 3.35
N THR A 32 -9.54 -11.40 2.94
CA THR A 32 -8.64 -10.65 2.05
C THR A 32 -7.32 -10.30 2.76
N MET A 33 -7.37 -9.93 4.04
CA MET A 33 -6.18 -9.73 4.85
C MET A 33 -5.37 -11.04 5.00
N ALA A 34 -6.04 -12.19 5.13
CA ALA A 34 -5.37 -13.50 5.14
C ALA A 34 -4.72 -13.82 3.79
N ALA A 35 -5.36 -13.49 2.66
CA ALA A 35 -4.78 -13.68 1.32
C ALA A 35 -3.50 -12.84 1.13
N ALA A 36 -3.50 -11.59 1.60
CA ALA A 36 -2.34 -10.70 1.53
C ALA A 36 -1.10 -11.28 2.22
N ARG A 37 -1.27 -12.08 3.29
CA ARG A 37 -0.16 -12.79 3.96
C ARG A 37 0.59 -13.74 3.05
N THR A 38 -0.06 -14.23 1.99
CA THR A 38 0.54 -15.13 1.00
C THR A 38 0.94 -14.43 -0.29
N GLN A 39 0.17 -13.43 -0.72
CA GLN A 39 0.33 -12.77 -2.02
C GLN A 39 1.07 -11.44 -1.95
N VAL A 40 1.41 -10.98 -0.74
CA VAL A 40 2.02 -9.67 -0.42
C VAL A 40 1.06 -8.50 -0.63
N VAL A 41 0.33 -8.49 -1.74
CA VAL A 41 -0.80 -7.61 -1.97
C VAL A 41 -2.03 -8.44 -2.30
N ALA A 42 -3.15 -8.17 -1.63
CA ALA A 42 -4.44 -8.77 -1.97
C ALA A 42 -5.55 -7.75 -1.77
N GLY A 43 -6.61 -7.89 -2.56
CA GLY A 43 -7.79 -7.06 -2.41
C GLY A 43 -9.07 -7.74 -2.83
N ASN A 44 -10.19 -7.18 -2.38
CA ASN A 44 -11.54 -7.67 -2.68
C ASN A 44 -12.24 -6.85 -3.77
N GLY A 45 -11.51 -5.97 -4.44
CA GLY A 45 -12.06 -5.03 -5.42
C GLY A 45 -12.34 -3.64 -4.85
N TYR A 46 -12.46 -3.45 -3.54
CA TYR A 46 -12.68 -2.14 -2.91
C TYR A 46 -11.54 -1.72 -1.97
N HIS A 47 -10.83 -2.71 -1.44
CA HIS A 47 -9.78 -2.55 -0.45
C HIS A 47 -8.59 -3.43 -0.83
N LEU A 48 -7.38 -2.84 -0.89
CA LEU A 48 -6.11 -3.52 -1.05
C LEU A 48 -5.31 -3.48 0.26
N TYR A 49 -4.74 -4.62 0.66
CA TYR A 49 -3.80 -4.73 1.77
C TYR A 49 -2.39 -4.94 1.22
N LEU A 50 -1.44 -4.15 1.70
CA LEU A 50 -0.01 -4.21 1.37
C LEU A 50 0.75 -4.75 2.58
N LEU A 51 1.41 -5.89 2.44
CA LEU A 51 2.06 -6.58 3.56
C LEU A 51 3.57 -6.33 3.59
N SER A 52 4.05 -5.62 4.62
CA SER A 52 5.48 -5.52 4.92
C SER A 52 6.03 -6.77 5.62
N LEU A 53 7.35 -6.90 5.67
CA LEU A 53 8.04 -7.88 6.52
C LEU A 53 8.43 -7.30 7.88
N GLN A 54 8.34 -5.98 8.05
CA GLN A 54 8.64 -5.25 9.28
C GLN A 54 7.49 -4.32 9.66
N PRO A 55 7.30 -3.97 10.95
CA PRO A 55 6.11 -3.25 11.37
C PRO A 55 6.27 -1.73 11.64
N ASP A 56 7.50 -1.23 11.73
CA ASP A 56 7.77 0.07 12.39
C ASP A 56 8.43 1.13 11.49
N ILE A 57 9.21 0.72 10.50
CA ILE A 57 9.89 1.63 9.59
C ILE A 57 8.92 2.01 8.47
N ASP A 58 8.80 3.29 8.18
CA ASP A 58 7.94 3.77 7.11
C ASP A 58 8.26 3.11 5.76
N VAL A 59 7.21 2.68 5.07
CA VAL A 59 7.26 2.27 3.66
C VAL A 59 6.76 3.40 2.77
N GLU A 60 7.23 3.46 1.54
CA GLU A 60 6.70 4.40 0.54
C GLU A 60 5.60 3.72 -0.28
N VAL A 61 4.44 4.38 -0.37
CA VAL A 61 3.32 3.97 -1.23
C VAL A 61 3.17 4.98 -2.35
N ALA A 62 3.17 4.50 -3.59
CA ALA A 62 2.95 5.30 -4.78
C ALA A 62 1.69 4.84 -5.52
N ILE A 63 0.73 5.73 -5.71
CA ILE A 63 -0.47 5.50 -6.54
C ILE A 63 -0.29 6.28 -7.84
N ARG A 64 -0.35 5.57 -8.98
CA ARG A 64 -0.13 6.14 -10.31
C ARG A 64 -1.28 5.78 -11.23
N VAL A 65 -1.97 6.80 -11.74
CA VAL A 65 -3.07 6.65 -12.68
C VAL A 65 -2.58 6.94 -14.09
N TRP A 66 -2.80 6.00 -14.99
CA TRP A 66 -2.39 6.03 -16.39
C TRP A 66 -3.59 6.03 -17.32
N ASP A 67 -3.39 6.50 -18.56
CA ASP A 67 -4.35 6.29 -19.65
C ASP A 67 -4.51 4.80 -20.00
N VAL A 68 -3.42 4.04 -19.91
CA VAL A 68 -3.31 2.60 -20.05
C VAL A 68 -2.24 2.13 -19.08
N ALA A 69 -2.59 1.18 -18.21
CA ALA A 69 -1.69 0.71 -17.16
C ALA A 69 -0.42 0.09 -17.81
N PRO A 70 0.78 0.52 -17.41
CA PRO A 70 2.02 -0.10 -17.86
C PRO A 70 2.13 -1.55 -17.37
N ALA A 71 3.02 -2.32 -18.00
CA ALA A 71 3.51 -3.54 -17.40
C ALA A 71 4.32 -3.21 -16.13
N PRO A 72 4.35 -4.11 -15.13
CA PRO A 72 5.17 -3.93 -13.93
C PRO A 72 6.64 -3.62 -14.28
N PRO A 73 7.32 -2.75 -13.52
CA PRO A 73 8.72 -2.43 -13.79
C PRO A 73 9.60 -3.68 -13.75
N ALA A 74 10.63 -3.75 -14.60
CA ALA A 74 11.59 -4.84 -14.57
C ALA A 74 12.45 -4.77 -13.30
N GLY A 75 12.71 -5.91 -12.67
CA GLY A 75 13.60 -6.00 -11.50
C GLY A 75 12.94 -5.73 -10.15
N VAL A 76 11.61 -5.55 -10.11
CA VAL A 76 10.86 -5.54 -8.85
C VAL A 76 10.90 -6.93 -8.19
N GLU A 77 10.78 -6.98 -6.86
CA GLU A 77 10.80 -8.24 -6.11
C GLU A 77 9.57 -9.11 -6.41
N GLY A 78 8.45 -8.47 -6.71
CA GLY A 78 7.24 -9.15 -7.16
C GLY A 78 6.15 -8.16 -7.55
N HIS A 79 5.11 -8.71 -8.18
CA HIS A 79 3.95 -7.96 -8.59
C HIS A 79 2.73 -8.87 -8.69
N VAL A 80 1.54 -8.29 -8.58
CA VAL A 80 0.25 -8.97 -8.80
C VAL A 80 -0.70 -8.04 -9.58
N PRO A 81 -1.57 -8.59 -10.44
CA PRO A 81 -2.68 -7.80 -10.98
C PRO A 81 -3.61 -7.38 -9.84
N VAL A 82 -4.15 -6.17 -9.92
CA VAL A 82 -5.10 -5.63 -8.92
C VAL A 82 -6.23 -4.90 -9.62
N THR A 83 -7.37 -4.90 -8.95
CA THR A 83 -8.54 -4.10 -9.29
C THR A 83 -8.97 -3.33 -8.04
N ILE A 84 -9.30 -2.05 -8.21
CA ILE A 84 -9.89 -1.23 -7.15
C ILE A 84 -11.01 -0.36 -7.73
N GLU A 85 -12.17 -0.47 -7.12
CA GLU A 85 -13.33 0.36 -7.36
C GLU A 85 -13.33 1.51 -6.36
N SER A 86 -13.45 2.73 -6.91
CA SER A 86 -13.49 3.96 -6.13
C SER A 86 -14.71 4.78 -6.53
N GLU A 87 -15.81 4.59 -5.79
CA GLU A 87 -17.08 5.27 -6.00
C GLU A 87 -16.98 6.77 -5.68
N THR A 88 -16.20 7.13 -4.66
CA THR A 88 -15.99 8.55 -4.31
C THR A 88 -14.99 9.24 -5.23
N GLY A 89 -14.14 8.45 -5.91
CA GLY A 89 -12.96 8.96 -6.61
C GLY A 89 -11.85 9.41 -5.68
N VAL A 90 -11.87 9.01 -4.40
CA VAL A 90 -10.83 9.33 -3.42
C VAL A 90 -10.25 8.04 -2.86
N LEU A 91 -8.96 7.80 -3.10
CA LEU A 91 -8.24 6.69 -2.49
C LEU A 91 -7.52 7.16 -1.23
N VAL A 92 -7.68 6.41 -0.16
CA VAL A 92 -7.02 6.63 1.14
C VAL A 92 -5.93 5.59 1.31
N VAL A 93 -4.73 6.03 1.68
CA VAL A 93 -3.66 5.17 2.19
C VAL A 93 -3.74 5.20 3.70
N ASN A 94 -4.09 4.07 4.33
CA ASN A 94 -4.32 3.98 5.76
C ASN A 94 -3.27 3.13 6.49
N GLN A 95 -2.99 3.52 7.72
CA GLN A 95 -2.12 2.81 8.66
C GLN A 95 -3.01 2.23 9.75
N LEU A 96 -3.05 0.91 9.88
CA LEU A 96 -4.05 0.19 10.68
C LEU A 96 -4.20 0.70 12.13
N GLU A 97 -3.12 1.15 12.77
CA GLU A 97 -3.13 1.68 14.14
C GLU A 97 -3.02 3.21 14.25
N TYR A 98 -2.70 3.91 13.15
CA TYR A 98 -2.39 5.34 13.16
C TYR A 98 -3.36 6.20 12.33
N GLY A 99 -4.26 5.56 11.58
CA GLY A 99 -5.18 6.24 10.67
C GLY A 99 -4.54 6.63 9.33
N PRO A 100 -5.21 7.50 8.56
CA PRO A 100 -4.78 7.84 7.21
C PRO A 100 -3.37 8.44 7.17
N ALA A 101 -2.47 7.83 6.39
CA ALA A 101 -1.19 8.40 6.02
C ALA A 101 -1.37 9.50 4.96
N GLY A 102 -2.40 9.38 4.13
CA GLY A 102 -2.81 10.41 3.21
C GLY A 102 -3.84 9.92 2.19
N GLU A 103 -4.22 10.80 1.27
CA GLU A 103 -5.30 10.57 0.32
C GLU A 103 -4.95 11.13 -1.07
N MET A 104 -5.54 10.53 -2.09
CA MET A 104 -5.43 10.94 -3.48
C MET A 104 -6.82 11.08 -4.11
N THR A 105 -7.10 12.24 -4.70
CA THR A 105 -8.24 12.40 -5.61
C THR A 105 -7.89 11.84 -6.99
N LEU A 106 -8.66 10.87 -7.45
CA LEU A 106 -8.55 10.29 -8.77
C LEU A 106 -9.09 11.25 -9.85
N PRO A 107 -8.66 11.11 -11.13
CA PRO A 107 -9.18 11.93 -12.22
C PRO A 107 -10.70 11.84 -12.41
N ARG A 108 -11.30 10.73 -11.98
CA ARG A 108 -12.75 10.48 -11.94
C ARG A 108 -13.06 9.29 -11.02
N PRO A 109 -14.28 9.16 -10.47
CA PRO A 109 -14.74 7.92 -9.86
C PRO A 109 -14.82 6.75 -10.84
N GLY A 110 -14.73 5.52 -10.33
CA GLY A 110 -14.99 4.28 -11.04
C GLY A 110 -14.02 3.15 -10.74
N VAL A 111 -14.01 2.15 -11.62
CA VAL A 111 -13.20 0.93 -11.47
C VAL A 111 -11.88 1.11 -12.21
N TYR A 112 -10.80 0.81 -11.48
CA TYR A 112 -9.43 0.88 -11.95
C TYR A 112 -8.78 -0.50 -11.90
N GLU A 113 -8.07 -0.86 -12.95
CA GLU A 113 -7.30 -2.10 -13.03
C GLU A 113 -5.84 -1.84 -13.38
N GLY A 114 -4.98 -2.75 -12.95
CA GLY A 114 -3.58 -2.74 -13.33
C GLY A 114 -2.75 -3.65 -12.44
N HIS A 115 -1.67 -3.14 -11.85
CA HIS A 115 -0.75 -3.96 -11.07
C HIS A 115 -0.28 -3.26 -9.79
N ALA A 116 -0.18 -4.05 -8.73
CA ALA A 116 0.63 -3.72 -7.57
C ALA A 116 2.01 -4.37 -7.73
N TRP A 117 3.07 -3.67 -7.37
CA TRP A 117 4.43 -4.20 -7.33
C TRP A 117 5.17 -3.69 -6.10
N TRP A 118 6.23 -4.39 -5.71
CA TRP A 118 7.00 -4.05 -4.52
C TRP A 118 8.51 -4.25 -4.71
N GLU A 119 9.29 -3.51 -3.94
CA GLU A 119 10.75 -3.62 -3.89
C GLU A 119 11.30 -3.40 -2.48
N ASN A 120 12.49 -3.95 -2.23
CA ASN A 120 13.28 -3.85 -1.01
C ASN A 120 12.60 -4.40 0.27
N ARG A 121 11.58 -5.25 0.18
CA ARG A 121 10.93 -5.83 1.38
C ARG A 121 11.90 -6.67 2.18
N GLN A 122 12.66 -7.54 1.50
CA GLN A 122 13.61 -8.41 2.20
C GLN A 122 14.79 -7.61 2.74
N ALA A 123 15.33 -6.68 1.96
CA ALA A 123 16.44 -5.83 2.39
C ALA A 123 16.07 -4.98 3.62
N MET A 124 14.85 -4.43 3.65
CA MET A 124 14.34 -3.69 4.80
C MET A 124 14.11 -4.61 6.01
N ALA A 125 13.58 -5.82 5.80
CA ALA A 125 13.40 -6.81 6.87
C ALA A 125 14.73 -7.20 7.52
N ASP A 126 15.75 -7.48 6.71
CA ASP A 126 17.09 -7.86 7.19
C ASP A 126 17.74 -6.71 7.97
N TYR A 127 17.57 -5.48 7.50
CA TYR A 127 17.98 -4.27 8.21
C TYR A 127 17.28 -4.14 9.56
N TYR A 128 15.94 -4.24 9.58
CA TYR A 128 15.14 -4.15 10.80
C TYR A 128 15.55 -5.20 11.84
N VAL A 129 15.75 -6.46 11.44
CA VAL A 129 16.23 -7.52 12.34
C VAL A 129 17.59 -7.15 12.94
N THR A 130 18.49 -6.61 12.13
CA THR A 130 19.86 -6.25 12.56
C THR A 130 19.87 -5.06 13.51
N THR A 131 19.07 -4.02 13.24
CA THR A 131 19.09 -2.78 14.03
C THR A 131 18.19 -2.82 15.26
N THR A 132 17.08 -3.55 15.19
CA THR A 132 16.05 -3.54 16.24
C THR A 132 16.14 -4.79 17.11
N LEU A 133 16.25 -5.98 16.51
CA LEU A 133 16.14 -7.24 17.26
C LEU A 133 17.48 -7.75 17.80
N ASN A 134 18.59 -7.44 17.11
CA ASN A 134 19.92 -7.95 17.44
C ASN A 134 20.78 -6.97 18.26
N HIS A 135 20.31 -5.74 18.52
CA HIS A 135 21.08 -4.75 19.27
C HIS A 135 20.91 -4.94 20.78
N PRO A 136 21.98 -4.89 21.59
CA PRO A 136 21.85 -4.87 23.05
C PRO A 136 21.06 -3.64 23.51
N ALA A 137 20.07 -3.85 24.37
CA ALA A 137 19.25 -2.79 24.97
C ALA A 137 20.04 -2.11 26.10
N ASP A 138 20.97 -1.24 25.73
CA ASP A 138 21.64 -0.32 26.65
C ASP A 138 20.96 1.07 26.63
N ASP A 139 21.46 1.99 27.46
CA ASP A 139 20.89 3.33 27.62
C ASP A 139 20.94 4.20 26.34
N THR A 140 21.62 3.75 25.27
CA THR A 140 21.69 4.45 23.98
C THR A 140 20.81 3.82 22.90
N PHE A 141 20.13 2.72 23.22
CA PHE A 141 19.37 1.93 22.25
C PHE A 141 18.23 2.73 21.60
N GLU A 142 17.46 3.51 22.37
CA GLU A 142 16.32 4.29 21.83
C GLU A 142 16.76 5.39 20.85
N ASP A 143 17.83 6.12 21.19
CA ASP A 143 18.40 7.16 20.32
C ASP A 143 18.97 6.55 19.03
N HIS A 144 19.68 5.43 19.15
CA HIS A 144 20.20 4.68 18.01
C HIS A 144 19.07 4.16 17.12
N LEU A 145 18.02 3.60 17.70
CA LEU A 145 16.87 3.06 16.98
C LEU A 145 16.15 4.17 16.20
N THR A 146 15.90 5.31 16.85
CA THR A 146 15.29 6.49 16.23
C THR A 146 16.13 6.98 15.05
N GLN A 147 17.45 7.05 15.20
CA GLN A 147 18.34 7.47 14.13
C GLN A 147 18.35 6.47 12.97
N ALA A 148 18.41 5.16 13.28
CA ALA A 148 18.46 4.06 12.32
C ALA A 148 17.17 3.97 11.49
N TRP A 149 16.01 4.12 12.12
CA TRP A 149 14.71 4.07 11.45
C TRP A 149 14.44 5.30 10.58
N ASN A 150 14.98 6.45 10.94
CA ASN A 150 14.86 7.67 10.12
C ASN A 150 15.79 7.68 8.90
N ASN A 151 16.85 6.85 8.91
CA ASN A 151 17.85 6.82 7.83
C ASN A 151 18.17 5.38 7.39
N PRO A 152 17.17 4.60 6.93
CA PRO A 152 17.43 3.26 6.47
C PRO A 152 18.25 3.31 5.15
N PRO A 153 19.14 2.32 4.92
CA PRO A 153 19.98 2.29 3.72
C PRO A 153 19.21 2.06 2.42
N VAL A 154 18.00 1.51 2.52
CA VAL A 154 17.05 1.29 1.42
C VAL A 154 15.66 1.74 1.88
N THR A 155 14.74 1.94 0.95
CA THR A 155 13.32 2.21 1.25
C THR A 155 12.48 1.09 0.66
N GLU A 156 11.70 0.42 1.52
CA GLU A 156 10.67 -0.51 1.09
C GLU A 156 9.55 0.26 0.39
N ARG A 157 9.15 -0.21 -0.80
CA ARG A 157 8.22 0.52 -1.67
C ARG A 157 7.15 -0.39 -2.23
N TYR A 158 5.96 0.19 -2.33
CA TYR A 158 4.80 -0.38 -3.00
C TYR A 158 4.31 0.60 -4.07
N GLY A 159 4.18 0.14 -5.31
CA GLY A 159 3.61 0.92 -6.40
C GLY A 159 2.32 0.31 -6.91
N LEU A 160 1.30 1.15 -7.07
CA LEU A 160 0.03 0.83 -7.69
C LEU A 160 -0.06 1.56 -9.04
N ASP A 161 0.05 0.80 -10.12
CA ASP A 161 -0.15 1.29 -11.48
C ASP A 161 -1.54 0.94 -11.97
N LEU A 162 -2.39 1.94 -12.09
CA LEU A 162 -3.82 1.78 -12.31
C LEU A 162 -4.26 2.51 -13.58
N ALA A 163 -5.23 1.96 -14.30
CA ALA A 163 -5.93 2.63 -15.39
C ALA A 163 -7.44 2.44 -15.24
N TYR A 164 -8.18 3.50 -15.57
CA TYR A 164 -9.63 3.50 -15.53
C TYR A 164 -10.19 2.54 -16.59
N ILE A 165 -11.13 1.68 -16.18
CA ILE A 165 -11.76 0.69 -17.07
C ILE A 165 -13.23 0.99 -17.29
N ARG A 166 -13.97 1.36 -16.24
CA ARG A 166 -15.42 1.57 -16.29
C ARG A 166 -15.94 2.39 -15.12
N GLU A 167 -17.19 2.86 -15.25
CA GLU A 167 -17.94 3.48 -14.16
C GLU A 167 -18.18 2.47 -13.01
N PRO A 168 -18.37 2.96 -11.77
CA PRO A 168 -18.64 2.08 -10.64
C PRO A 168 -19.99 1.38 -10.82
N GLU A 169 -20.15 0.22 -10.19
CA GLU A 169 -21.45 -0.45 -10.14
C GLU A 169 -22.37 0.35 -9.23
N VAL A 170 -23.49 0.82 -9.79
CA VAL A 170 -24.53 1.44 -8.98
C VAL A 170 -25.20 0.33 -8.18
N VAL A 171 -24.95 0.27 -6.88
CA VAL A 171 -25.75 -0.56 -5.99
C VAL A 171 -27.10 0.13 -5.86
N ASP A 172 -28.12 -0.35 -6.58
CA ASP A 172 -29.48 0.15 -6.43
C ASP A 172 -29.93 -0.08 -4.98
N ASP A 173 -29.91 0.98 -4.18
CA ASP A 173 -30.48 1.01 -2.82
C ASP A 173 -32.02 1.12 -2.90
N GLU A 174 -32.64 0.39 -3.84
CA GLU A 174 -34.09 0.21 -3.95
C GLU A 174 -34.47 -1.17 -3.38
N GLY A 175 -34.60 -1.26 -2.05
CA GLY A 175 -35.01 -2.52 -1.43
C GLY A 175 -35.29 -2.59 0.08
N LEU A 176 -35.57 -1.48 0.78
CA LEU A 176 -36.11 -1.51 2.15
C LEU A 176 -37.40 -0.70 2.30
#